data_AF-A0A7C2C1R3-F1
#
_entry.id   AF-A0A7C2C1R3-F1
#
_cell.length_a   1.000
_cell.length_b   1.000
_cell.length_c   1.000
_cell.angle_alpha   90.00
_cell.angle_beta   90.00
_cell.angle_gamma   90.00
#
_symmetry.space_group_name_H-M   'P 1'
#
loop_
_entity.id
_entity.type
_entity.pdbx_description
1 polymer ?
#
loop_
_entity_poly.entity_id
_entity_poly.type
_entity_poly.pdbx_seq_one_letter_code
_entity_poly.pdbx_strand_id
1 'polypeptide(L)'
;GVEVLEARLTHLAYAPEVAQAMLRRQQALAVVAARRLIVEAAVGMVREALSGLEEAGLSLDEERKAAMVNNLMVALVSEAQAQPVVNVGTLYA
;
A
#
# COMPACT_ATOMS: atom_id res chain seq x y z
N GLY A 1 5.19 -9.26 58.65
CA GLY A 1 5.53 -9.40 57.21
C GLY A 1 5.35 -8.06 56.55
N VAL A 2 6.09 -7.77 55.48
CA VAL A 2 5.97 -6.52 54.72
C VAL A 2 5.11 -6.80 53.48
N GLU A 3 4.07 -6.00 53.29
CA GLU A 3 3.17 -6.05 52.15
C GLU A 3 3.43 -4.83 51.25
N VAL A 4 3.74 -5.05 49.98
CA VAL A 4 4.04 -3.99 49.01
C VAL A 4 2.74 -3.64 48.28
N LEU A 5 2.24 -2.42 48.47
CA LEU A 5 0.97 -1.95 47.91
C LEU A 5 1.10 -1.45 46.45
N GLU A 6 2.25 -0.88 46.07
CA GLU A 6 2.50 -0.39 44.72
C GLU A 6 4.00 -0.27 44.43
N ALA A 7 4.42 -0.62 43.22
CA ALA A 7 5.75 -0.32 42.69
C ALA A 7 5.63 0.35 41.31
N ARG A 8 6.27 1.50 41.13
CA ARG A 8 6.36 2.22 39.85
C ARG A 8 7.82 2.30 39.39
N LEU A 9 8.06 1.98 38.13
CA LEU A 9 9.35 2.20 37.48
C LEU A 9 9.49 3.71 37.19
N THR A 10 10.42 4.37 37.87
CA THR A 10 10.65 5.83 37.74
C THR A 10 11.60 6.18 36.60
N HIS A 11 12.45 5.24 36.17
CA HIS A 11 13.38 5.48 35.07
C HIS A 11 13.69 4.19 34.32
N LEU A 12 13.46 4.20 33.00
CA LEU A 12 13.90 3.17 32.08
C LEU A 12 14.85 3.83 31.08
N ALA A 13 16.16 3.73 31.34
CA ALA A 13 17.18 4.21 30.44
C ALA A 13 17.52 3.11 29.42
N TYR A 14 16.96 3.21 28.21
CA TYR A 14 17.48 2.44 27.08
C TYR A 14 18.85 2.99 26.68
N ALA A 15 19.79 2.11 26.29
CA ALA A 15 21.02 2.55 25.65
C ALA A 15 20.68 3.40 24.40
N PRO A 16 21.32 4.55 24.15
CA PRO A 16 21.04 5.43 23.02
C PRO A 16 20.97 4.71 21.66
N GLU A 17 21.80 3.68 21.49
CA GLU A 17 21.87 2.82 20.30
C GLU A 17 20.60 1.99 20.10
N VAL A 18 20.01 1.49 21.20
CA VAL A 18 18.77 0.70 21.18
C VAL A 18 17.57 1.61 20.91
N ALA A 19 17.55 2.83 21.46
CA ALA A 19 16.50 3.80 21.17
C ALA A 19 16.45 4.18 19.68
N GLN A 20 17.62 4.44 19.06
CA GLN A 20 17.71 4.74 17.62
C GLN A 20 17.31 3.55 16.74
N ALA A 21 17.71 2.32 17.11
CA ALA A 21 17.29 1.12 16.40
C ALA A 21 15.77 0.88 16.51
N MET A 22 15.19 1.09 17.69
CA MET A 22 13.74 1.01 17.91
C MET A 22 12.98 2.06 17.11
N LEU A 23 13.44 3.31 17.10
CA LEU A 23 12.81 4.39 16.34
C LEU A 23 12.81 4.09 14.83
N ARG A 24 13.94 3.65 14.26
CA ARG A 24 14.03 3.24 12.85
C ARG A 24 13.05 2.11 12.52
N ARG A 25 12.94 1.11 13.40
CA ARG A 25 11.98 0.02 13.24
C ARG A 25 10.54 0.52 13.27
N GLN A 26 10.20 1.40 14.21
CA GLN A 26 8.86 1.98 14.31
C GLN A 26 8.49 2.79 13.06
N GLN A 27 9.43 3.59 12.55
CA GLN A 27 9.24 4.33 11.31
C GLN A 27 9.06 3.41 10.11
N ALA A 28 9.87 2.35 9.97
CA ALA A 28 9.71 1.36 8.91
C ALA A 28 8.32 0.69 8.96
N LEU A 29 7.84 0.35 10.15
CA LEU A 29 6.49 -0.19 10.33
C LEU A 29 5.40 0.82 9.94
N ALA A 30 5.56 2.08 10.30
CA ALA A 30 4.62 3.14 9.93
C ALA A 30 4.57 3.35 8.40
N VAL A 31 5.73 3.31 7.73
CA VAL A 31 5.81 3.39 6.26
C VAL A 31 5.10 2.21 5.61
N VAL A 32 5.31 0.98 6.10
CA VAL A 32 4.63 -0.21 5.57
C VAL A 32 3.12 -0.13 5.80
N ALA A 33 2.68 0.33 6.98
CA ALA A 33 1.26 0.51 7.28
C ALA A 33 0.60 1.52 6.34
N ALA A 34 1.26 2.67 6.10
CA ALA A 34 0.78 3.65 5.13
C ALA A 34 0.69 3.08 3.70
N ARG A 35 1.73 2.34 3.26
CA ARG A 35 1.73 1.69 1.93
C ARG A 35 0.61 0.68 1.77
N ARG A 36 0.29 -0.07 2.83
CA ARG A 36 -0.83 -1.02 2.81
C ARG A 36 -2.17 -0.33 2.59
N LEU A 37 -2.41 0.80 3.27
CA LEU A 37 -3.64 1.58 3.10
C LEU A 37 -3.77 2.14 1.68
N ILE A 38 -2.66 2.63 1.09
CA ILE A 38 -2.65 3.14 -0.29
C ILE A 38 -3.02 2.02 -1.28
N VAL A 39 -2.41 0.84 -1.14
CA VAL A 39 -2.69 -0.30 -2.01
C VAL A 39 -4.14 -0.77 -1.89
N GLU A 40 -4.68 -0.81 -0.66
CA GLU A 40 -6.07 -1.19 -0.43
C GLU A 40 -7.05 -0.24 -1.12
N ALA A 41 -6.83 1.07 -0.98
CA ALA A 41 -7.62 2.09 -1.67
C ALA A 41 -7.51 1.97 -3.20
N ALA A 42 -6.30 1.74 -3.72
CA ALA A 42 -6.05 1.56 -5.16
C ALA A 42 -6.79 0.34 -5.72
N VAL A 43 -6.76 -0.81 -5.03
CA VAL A 43 -7.50 -2.01 -5.46
C VAL A 43 -9.01 -1.76 -5.50
N GLY A 44 -9.54 -0.97 -4.55
CA GLY A 44 -10.92 -0.51 -4.57
C GLY A 44 -11.25 0.29 -5.83
N MET A 45 -10.46 1.33 -6.11
CA MET A 45 -10.63 2.18 -7.29
C MET A 45 -10.55 1.40 -8.61
N VAL A 46 -9.64 0.42 -8.71
CA VAL A 46 -9.53 -0.43 -9.91
C VAL A 46 -10.76 -1.33 -10.09
N ARG A 47 -11.28 -1.89 -9.00
CA ARG A 47 -12.49 -2.72 -9.05
C ARG A 47 -13.70 -1.92 -9.52
N GLU A 48 -13.88 -0.72 -8.99
CA GLU A 48 -14.97 0.20 -9.38
C GLU A 48 -14.86 0.58 -10.86
N ALA A 49 -13.65 0.92 -11.32
CA ALA A 49 -13.41 1.25 -12.72
C ALA A 49 -13.75 0.09 -13.67
N LEU A 50 -13.38 -1.14 -13.33
CA LEU A 50 -13.71 -2.32 -14.14
C LEU A 50 -15.22 -2.61 -14.15
N SER A 51 -15.89 -2.51 -13.00
CA SER A 51 -17.36 -2.66 -12.92
C SER A 51 -18.06 -1.64 -13.81
N GLY A 52 -17.63 -0.37 -13.75
CA GLY A 52 -18.21 0.69 -14.59
C GLY A 52 -18.00 0.46 -16.09
N LEU A 53 -16.88 -0.12 -16.51
CA LEU A 53 -16.67 -0.49 -17.92
C LEU A 53 -17.59 -1.64 -18.35
N GLU A 54 -17.77 -2.66 -17.50
CA GLU A 54 -18.69 -3.77 -17.75
C GLU A 54 -20.14 -3.26 -17.85
N GLU A 55 -20.57 -2.37 -16.95
CA GLU A 55 -21.89 -1.73 -16.97
C GLU A 55 -22.12 -0.86 -18.22
N ALA A 56 -21.06 -0.21 -18.73
CA ALA A 56 -21.09 0.54 -19.99
C ALA A 56 -21.09 -0.37 -21.24
N GLY A 57 -21.08 -1.70 -21.07
CA GLY A 57 -21.07 -2.68 -22.17
C GLY A 57 -19.69 -2.92 -22.78
N LEU A 58 -18.61 -2.42 -22.17
CA LEU A 58 -17.24 -2.71 -22.57
C LEU A 58 -16.74 -3.97 -21.84
N SER A 59 -17.07 -5.14 -22.37
CA SER A 59 -16.52 -6.40 -21.88
C SER A 59 -15.05 -6.52 -22.28
N LEU A 60 -14.17 -6.64 -21.29
CA LEU A 60 -12.76 -7.00 -21.48
C LEU A 60 -12.63 -8.52 -21.38
N ASP A 61 -11.78 -9.12 -22.22
CA ASP A 61 -11.31 -10.48 -21.97
C ASP A 61 -10.38 -10.52 -20.74
N GLU A 62 -10.12 -11.71 -20.19
CA GLU A 62 -9.31 -11.86 -18.98
C GLU A 62 -7.89 -11.32 -19.13
N GLU A 63 -7.31 -11.40 -20.33
CA GLU A 63 -5.96 -10.91 -20.61
C GLU A 63 -5.89 -9.38 -20.59
N ARG A 64 -6.84 -8.70 -21.24
CA ARG A 64 -6.98 -7.24 -21.22
C ARG A 64 -7.35 -6.74 -19.83
N LYS A 65 -8.17 -7.49 -19.08
CA LYS A 65 -8.51 -7.16 -17.70
C LYS A 65 -7.27 -7.15 -16.81
N ALA A 66 -6.44 -8.19 -16.91
CA ALA A 66 -5.17 -8.27 -16.18
C ALA A 66 -4.21 -7.12 -16.55
N ALA A 67 -4.09 -6.82 -17.86
CA ALA A 67 -3.28 -5.71 -18.33
C ALA A 67 -3.78 -4.35 -17.80
N MET A 68 -5.10 -4.13 -17.81
CA MET A 68 -5.73 -2.91 -17.30
C MET A 68 -5.52 -2.75 -15.79
N VAL A 69 -5.72 -3.82 -15.01
CA VAL A 69 -5.46 -3.82 -13.57
C VAL A 69 -4.01 -3.44 -13.29
N ASN A 70 -3.06 -4.04 -13.99
CA ASN A 70 -1.64 -3.72 -13.82
C ASN A 70 -1.35 -2.24 -14.11
N ASN A 71 -1.85 -1.73 -15.24
CA ASN A 71 -1.63 -0.34 -15.65
C ASN A 71 -2.24 0.66 -14.66
N LEU A 72 -3.45 0.39 -14.17
CA LEU A 72 -4.11 1.24 -13.17
C LEU A 72 -3.41 1.16 -11.81
N MET A 73 -2.99 -0.03 -11.37
CA MET A 73 -2.26 -0.20 -10.11
C MET A 73 -0.92 0.55 -10.14
N VAL A 74 -0.18 0.47 -11.25
CA VAL A 74 1.06 1.24 -11.43
C VAL A 74 0.76 2.74 -11.42
N ALA A 75 -0.27 3.21 -12.12
CA ALA A 75 -0.63 4.63 -12.15
C ALA A 75 -1.06 5.17 -10.77
N LEU A 76 -1.78 4.37 -9.97
CA LEU A 76 -2.31 4.78 -8.67
C LEU A 76 -1.31 4.67 -7.52
N VAL A 77 -0.41 3.67 -7.56
CA VAL A 77 0.48 3.35 -6.42
C VAL A 77 1.93 3.80 -6.66
N SER A 78 2.30 4.19 -7.89
CA SER A 78 3.67 4.64 -8.16
C SER A 78 3.95 6.01 -7.52
N GLU A 79 4.88 6.04 -6.56
CA GLU A 79 5.32 7.26 -5.86
C GLU A 79 6.15 8.20 -6.75
N ALA A 80 6.86 7.66 -7.74
CA ALA A 80 7.52 8.44 -8.77
C ALA A 80 6.59 8.49 -9.98
N GLN A 81 6.40 9.67 -10.58
CA GLN A 81 5.68 9.92 -11.83
C GLN A 81 5.81 8.74 -12.80
N ALA A 82 4.94 7.72 -12.66
CA ALA A 82 4.97 6.57 -13.53
C ALA A 82 4.36 7.08 -14.81
N GLN A 83 5.19 7.29 -15.84
CA GLN A 83 4.67 7.52 -17.17
C GLN A 83 4.05 6.20 -17.60
N PRO A 84 2.71 6.11 -17.65
CA PRO A 84 2.09 4.87 -18.08
C PRO A 84 2.48 4.71 -19.55
N VAL A 85 3.20 3.63 -19.86
CA VAL A 85 3.50 3.28 -21.25
C VAL A 85 2.21 2.70 -21.82
N VAL A 86 1.32 3.58 -22.25
CA VAL A 86 0.03 3.22 -22.85
C VAL A 86 0.31 2.74 -24.29
N ASN A 87 0.61 1.45 -24.44
CA ASN A 87 0.72 0.84 -25.77
C ASN A 87 -0.68 0.44 -26.26
N VAL A 88 -1.33 1.35 -26.98
CA VAL A 88 -2.60 1.11 -27.72
C VAL A 88 -2.32 0.74 -29.18
N GLY A 89 -1.09 0.39 -29.53
CA GLY A 89 -0.66 0.11 -30.90
C GLY A 89 -1.04 -1.28 -31.38
N THR A 90 -2.18 -1.36 -32.07
CA THR A 90 -2.50 -2.28 -33.18
C THR A 90 -2.07 -3.75 -33.06
N LEU A 91 -3.00 -4.60 -32.64
CA LEU A 91 -2.93 -6.06 -32.83
C LEU A 91 -4.16 -6.56 -33.61
N TYR A 92 -4.38 -5.99 -34.80
CA TYR A 92 -5.08 -6.65 -35.89
C TYR A 92 -4.51 -6.15 -37.22
N ALA A 93 -3.74 -7.02 -37.87
CA ALA A 93 -3.54 -7.10 -39.32
C ALA A 93 -4.07 -8.46 -39.76
#